data_AF-A0A432QLE1-F1
#
_entry.id   AF-A0A432QLE1-F1
#
_cell.length_a   1.000
_cell.length_b   1.000
_cell.length_c   1.000
_cell.angle_alpha   90.00
_cell.angle_beta   90.00
_cell.angle_gamma   90.00
#
_symmetry.space_group_name_H-M   'P 1'
#
loop_
_entity.id
_entity.type
_entity.pdbx_description
1 polymer ?
#
loop_
_entity_poly.entity_id
_entity_poly.type
_entity_poly.pdbx_seq_one_letter_code
_entity_poly.pdbx_strand_id
1 'polypeptide(L)'
;MSIYAISTISFLGIWYILFCGLPGTLLVSFRQKIFNLRNQLFAEAVKSNISFDHKAYRLVEAEMNGAIRYAHTLNLFDVFRFQRKEHASGTNLELEDQLPKITGDLTPDQIKVLKSYRKKLLIEASRFAKARSPIFALFLEILKAVLIIKKAFSPIPSPEDSAMEISIPRAIRRARDTYRLDTMQI
;
A
#
# COMPACT_ATOMS: atom_id res chain seq x y z
N MET A 1 -49.97 -0.21 -2.07
CA MET A 1 -48.87 0.61 -2.62
C MET A 1 -48.47 0.05 -3.98
N SER A 2 -48.15 0.89 -4.96
CA SER A 2 -47.67 0.40 -6.27
C SER A 2 -46.32 -0.32 -6.10
N ILE A 3 -46.04 -1.31 -6.96
CA ILE A 3 -44.75 -2.04 -6.96
C ILE A 3 -43.56 -1.07 -7.05
N TYR A 4 -43.72 0.03 -7.79
CA TYR A 4 -42.73 1.09 -7.93
C TYR A 4 -42.40 1.80 -6.62
N ALA A 5 -43.38 2.00 -5.74
CA ALA A 5 -43.15 2.62 -4.43
C ALA A 5 -42.26 1.74 -3.54
N ILE A 6 -42.52 0.43 -3.52
CA ILE A 6 -41.72 -0.54 -2.74
C ILE A 6 -40.29 -0.62 -3.28
N SER A 7 -40.12 -0.67 -4.61
CA SER A 7 -38.79 -0.67 -5.24
C SER A 7 -38.01 0.60 -4.94
N THR A 8 -38.67 1.76 -4.98
CA THR A 8 -38.03 3.06 -4.70
C THR A 8 -37.57 3.15 -3.25
N ILE A 9 -38.41 2.77 -2.29
CA ILE A 9 -38.06 2.76 -0.86
C ILE A 9 -36.91 1.79 -0.58
N SER A 10 -36.96 0.59 -1.17
CA SER A 10 -35.88 -0.40 -1.05
C SER A 10 -34.55 0.15 -1.59
N PHE A 11 -34.58 0.80 -2.76
CA PHE A 11 -33.40 1.41 -3.36
C PHE A 11 -32.83 2.52 -2.47
N LEU A 12 -33.67 3.43 -1.95
CA LEU A 12 -33.24 4.50 -1.05
C LEU A 12 -32.67 3.95 0.26
N GLY A 13 -33.25 2.87 0.80
CA GLY A 13 -32.73 2.20 1.98
C GLY A 13 -31.33 1.61 1.75
N ILE A 14 -31.14 0.90 0.64
CA ILE A 14 -29.83 0.35 0.25
C ILE A 14 -28.83 1.48 0.04
N TRP A 15 -29.22 2.55 -0.68
CA TRP A 15 -28.39 3.73 -0.89
C TRP A 15 -27.94 4.35 0.45
N TYR A 16 -28.89 4.61 1.35
CA TYR A 16 -28.58 5.19 2.65
C TYR A 16 -27.62 4.31 3.47
N ILE A 17 -27.83 3.00 3.50
CA ILE A 17 -26.95 2.07 4.21
C ILE A 17 -25.54 2.10 3.62
N LEU A 18 -25.42 2.01 2.29
CA LEU A 18 -24.11 1.93 1.62
C LEU A 18 -23.32 3.24 1.70
N PHE A 19 -23.99 4.39 1.53
CA PHE A 19 -23.33 5.68 1.41
C PHE A 19 -23.28 6.50 2.70
N CYS A 20 -24.22 6.29 3.64
CA CYS A 20 -24.27 7.04 4.89
C CYS A 20 -23.90 6.18 6.10
N GLY A 21 -24.51 5.00 6.26
CA GLY A 21 -24.34 4.16 7.46
C GLY A 21 -23.00 3.41 7.50
N LEU A 22 -22.68 2.69 6.43
CA LEU A 22 -21.53 1.81 6.36
C LEU A 22 -20.19 2.54 6.55
N PRO A 23 -19.93 3.73 5.98
CA PRO A 23 -18.65 4.43 6.16
C PRO A 23 -18.37 4.79 7.62
N GLY A 24 -19.40 5.16 8.39
CA GLY A 24 -19.28 5.48 9.82
C GLY A 24 -18.89 4.26 10.64
N THR A 25 -19.59 3.15 10.45
CA THR A 25 -19.31 1.88 11.14
C THR A 25 -17.91 1.35 10.82
N LEU A 26 -17.51 1.40 9.54
CA LEU A 26 -16.16 1.01 9.11
C LEU A 26 -15.08 1.88 9.77
N LEU A 27 -15.33 3.19 9.88
CA LEU A 27 -14.39 4.13 10.50
C LEU A 27 -14.17 3.81 11.99
N VAL A 28 -15.25 3.57 12.74
CA VAL A 28 -15.19 3.21 14.15
C VAL A 28 -14.46 1.87 14.33
N SER A 29 -14.82 0.86 13.52
CA SER A 29 -14.17 -0.45 13.56
C SER A 29 -12.67 -0.35 13.28
N PHE A 30 -12.27 0.42 12.27
CA PHE A 30 -10.86 0.65 11.94
C PHE A 30 -10.10 1.33 13.08
N ARG A 31 -10.64 2.42 13.64
CA ARG A 31 -10.02 3.10 14.79
C ARG A 31 -9.82 2.16 15.97
N GLN A 32 -10.83 1.36 16.31
CA GLN A 32 -10.72 0.38 17.40
C GLN A 32 -9.61 -0.64 17.16
N LYS A 33 -9.48 -1.13 15.92
CA LYS A 33 -8.39 -2.05 15.57
C LYS A 33 -7.01 -1.43 15.71
N ILE A 34 -6.84 -0.17 15.30
CA ILE A 34 -5.55 0.52 15.46
C ILE A 34 -5.25 0.80 16.94
N PHE A 35 -6.25 1.16 17.76
CA PHE A 35 -6.07 1.25 19.21
C PHE A 35 -5.62 -0.08 19.82
N ASN A 36 -6.25 -1.18 19.42
CA ASN A 36 -5.86 -2.52 19.88
C ASN A 36 -4.43 -2.87 19.46
N LEU A 37 -4.04 -2.56 18.21
CA LEU A 37 -2.67 -2.76 17.73
C LEU A 37 -1.65 -1.94 18.51
N ARG A 38 -1.98 -0.68 18.87
CA ARG A 38 -1.12 0.17 19.69
C ARG A 38 -0.92 -0.40 21.09
N ASN A 39 -1.99 -0.91 21.71
CA ASN A 39 -1.91 -1.54 23.03
C ASN A 39 -1.06 -2.82 22.99
N GLN A 40 -1.20 -3.62 21.94
CA GLN A 40 -0.35 -4.79 21.72
C GLN A 40 1.12 -4.42 21.51
N LEU A 41 1.40 -3.37 20.73
CA LEU A 41 2.76 -2.84 20.53
C LEU A 41 3.36 -2.39 21.87
N PHE A 42 2.59 -1.70 22.71
CA PHE A 42 3.03 -1.28 24.04
C PHE A 42 3.41 -2.49 24.92
N ALA A 43 2.54 -3.50 24.99
CA ALA A 43 2.81 -4.71 25.76
C ALA A 43 4.06 -5.48 25.28
N GLU A 44 4.24 -5.61 23.96
CA GLU A 44 5.44 -6.25 23.40
C GLU A 44 6.70 -5.39 23.59
N ALA A 45 6.59 -4.07 23.54
CA ALA A 45 7.71 -3.18 23.81
C ALA A 45 8.22 -3.32 25.26
N VAL A 46 7.31 -3.44 26.24
CA VAL A 46 7.68 -3.77 27.64
C VAL A 46 8.41 -5.11 27.69
N LYS A 47 7.84 -6.16 27.08
CA LYS A 47 8.40 -7.51 27.10
C LYS A 47 9.78 -7.60 26.44
N SER A 48 9.99 -6.86 25.35
CA SER A 48 11.25 -6.83 24.60
C SER A 48 12.22 -5.74 25.07
N ASN A 49 11.95 -5.07 26.20
CA ASN A 49 12.77 -3.98 26.73
C ASN A 49 13.07 -2.87 25.70
N ILE A 50 12.08 -2.52 24.86
CA ILE A 50 12.19 -1.41 23.93
C ILE A 50 11.84 -0.13 24.70
N SER A 51 12.79 0.81 24.80
CA SER A 51 12.51 2.11 25.41
C SER A 51 11.40 2.86 24.64
N PHE A 52 10.44 3.41 25.38
CA PHE A 52 9.36 4.21 24.78
C PHE A 52 9.84 5.55 24.21
N ASP A 53 10.98 6.06 24.69
CA ASP A 53 11.63 7.26 24.16
C ASP A 53 12.48 6.95 22.92
N HIS A 54 12.65 5.67 22.59
CA HIS A 54 13.39 5.28 21.42
C HIS A 54 12.68 5.78 20.16
N LYS A 55 13.43 6.49 19.32
CA LYS A 55 12.92 7.13 18.09
C LYS A 55 12.13 6.17 17.19
N ALA A 56 12.59 4.93 17.04
CA ALA A 56 11.89 3.92 16.23
C ALA A 56 10.52 3.52 16.80
N TYR A 57 10.39 3.44 18.13
CA TYR A 57 9.11 3.17 18.79
C TYR A 57 8.14 4.34 18.56
N ARG A 58 8.61 5.57 18.85
CA ARG A 58 7.84 6.82 18.67
C ARG A 58 7.35 7.01 17.24
N LEU A 59 8.12 6.55 16.27
CA LEU A 59 7.77 6.63 14.86
C LEU A 59 6.58 5.73 14.52
N VAL A 60 6.61 4.45 14.93
CA VAL A 60 5.48 3.52 14.72
C VAL A 60 4.24 3.98 15.49
N GLU A 61 4.44 4.49 16.70
CA GLU A 61 3.35 5.08 17.49
C GLU A 61 2.73 6.30 16.79
N ALA A 62 3.55 7.19 16.24
CA ALA A 62 3.09 8.35 15.48
C ALA A 62 2.33 7.94 14.21
N GLU A 63 2.79 6.92 13.48
CA GLU A 63 2.05 6.35 12.34
C GLU A 63 0.66 5.84 12.77
N MET A 64 0.58 5.09 13.87
CA MET A 64 -0.71 4.60 14.40
C MET A 64 -1.65 5.74 14.83
N ASN A 65 -1.12 6.74 15.55
CA ASN A 65 -1.90 7.90 15.98
C ASN A 65 -2.37 8.73 14.77
N GLY A 66 -1.51 8.89 13.76
CA GLY A 66 -1.86 9.48 12.47
C GLY A 66 -2.99 8.72 11.79
N ALA A 67 -2.89 7.40 11.71
CA ALA A 67 -3.93 6.55 11.14
C ALA A 67 -5.28 6.70 11.87
N ILE A 68 -5.29 6.80 13.20
CA ILE A 68 -6.53 7.02 13.97
C ILE A 68 -7.15 8.40 13.67
N ARG A 69 -6.32 9.45 13.67
CA ARG A 69 -6.75 10.85 13.47
C ARG A 69 -7.29 11.05 12.05
N TYR A 70 -6.53 10.61 11.05
CA TYR A 70 -6.81 10.80 9.64
C TYR A 70 -7.52 9.60 8.98
N ALA A 71 -8.06 8.67 9.77
CA ALA A 71 -8.83 7.52 9.29
C ALA A 71 -9.98 7.91 8.34
N HIS A 72 -10.57 9.09 8.52
CA HIS A 72 -11.71 9.53 7.71
C HIS A 72 -11.30 10.06 6.33
N THR A 73 -10.05 10.49 6.15
CA THR A 73 -9.50 10.97 4.87
C THR A 73 -8.83 9.86 4.09
N LEU A 74 -8.53 8.71 4.73
CA LEU A 74 -7.96 7.53 4.09
C LEU A 74 -8.88 7.01 2.97
N ASN A 75 -8.49 7.27 1.73
CA ASN A 75 -9.12 6.75 0.53
C ASN A 75 -8.18 5.75 -0.18
N LEU A 76 -8.72 4.93 -1.09
CA LEU A 76 -7.90 3.91 -1.78
C LEU A 76 -6.84 4.53 -2.68
N PHE A 77 -7.07 5.74 -3.20
CA PHE A 77 -6.14 6.44 -4.08
C PHE A 77 -4.87 6.87 -3.32
N ASP A 78 -5.00 7.32 -2.08
CA ASP A 78 -3.88 7.70 -1.21
C ASP A 78 -3.06 6.46 -0.85
N VAL A 79 -3.72 5.36 -0.46
CA VAL A 79 -3.05 4.09 -0.19
C VAL A 79 -2.31 3.59 -1.43
N PHE A 80 -2.93 3.70 -2.61
CA PHE A 80 -2.31 3.30 -3.87
C PHE A 80 -1.13 4.21 -4.27
N ARG A 81 -1.23 5.54 -4.07
CA ARG A 81 -0.09 6.45 -4.27
C ARG A 81 1.05 6.12 -3.33
N PHE A 82 0.76 5.82 -2.07
CA PHE A 82 1.76 5.38 -1.10
C PHE A 82 2.47 4.10 -1.58
N GLN A 83 1.72 3.07 -1.99
CA GLN A 83 2.29 1.82 -2.50
C GLN A 83 3.08 1.98 -3.81
N ARG A 84 2.61 2.83 -4.74
CA ARG A 84 3.34 3.08 -5.99
C ARG A 84 4.61 3.86 -5.76
N LYS A 85 4.63 4.85 -4.85
CA LYS A 85 5.87 5.52 -4.46
C LYS A 85 6.85 4.51 -3.87
N GLU A 86 6.37 3.60 -3.01
CA GLU A 86 7.19 2.53 -2.43
C GLU A 86 7.86 1.65 -3.51
N HIS A 87 7.10 1.28 -4.56
CA HIS A 87 7.57 0.39 -5.61
C HIS A 87 8.33 1.07 -6.77
N ALA A 88 7.98 2.31 -7.13
CA ALA A 88 8.47 2.97 -8.35
C ALA A 88 9.83 3.65 -8.17
N SER A 89 10.11 4.21 -7.01
CA SER A 89 11.36 4.94 -6.79
C SER A 89 12.49 4.05 -6.23
N GLY A 90 12.33 2.71 -6.26
CA GLY A 90 13.20 1.78 -5.51
C GLY A 90 13.16 2.09 -4.01
N THR A 91 12.13 2.84 -3.61
CA THR A 91 12.12 3.61 -2.41
C THR A 91 11.38 2.89 -1.30
N ASN A 92 12.07 2.00 -0.60
CA ASN A 92 11.71 1.64 0.77
C ASN A 92 11.99 2.82 1.77
N LEU A 93 12.02 4.08 1.29
CA LEU A 93 13.19 4.98 1.40
C LEU A 93 13.02 6.20 2.30
N GLU A 94 12.14 6.14 3.27
CA GLU A 94 12.32 7.07 4.37
C GLU A 94 12.35 6.33 5.67
N LEU A 95 11.36 5.47 5.95
CA LEU A 95 11.42 4.67 7.16
C LEU A 95 12.37 3.47 7.07
N GLU A 96 12.41 2.69 6.00
CA GLU A 96 13.28 1.50 5.99
C GLU A 96 14.75 1.86 5.76
N ASP A 97 15.02 3.03 5.18
CA ASP A 97 16.34 3.65 5.06
C ASP A 97 16.75 4.41 6.32
N GLN A 98 15.80 5.07 7.00
CA GLN A 98 16.07 5.68 8.31
C GLN A 98 16.03 4.66 9.44
N LEU A 99 15.38 3.51 9.28
CA LEU A 99 15.29 2.50 10.34
C LEU A 99 16.70 2.09 10.77
N PRO A 100 17.62 1.66 9.89
CA PRO A 100 19.00 1.37 10.28
C PRO A 100 19.69 2.51 11.02
N LYS A 101 19.43 3.77 10.60
CA LYS A 101 19.99 4.97 11.24
C LYS A 101 19.36 5.25 12.61
N ILE A 102 18.10 4.89 12.79
CA ILE A 102 17.30 5.14 13.99
C ILE A 102 17.36 3.95 14.96
N THR A 103 17.63 2.75 14.46
CA THR A 103 17.64 1.47 15.19
C THR A 103 19.06 0.99 15.49
N GLY A 104 20.09 1.83 15.34
CA GLY A 104 21.48 1.45 15.59
C GLY A 104 21.70 0.84 16.98
N ASP A 105 20.88 1.26 17.95
CA ASP A 105 20.96 0.81 19.34
C ASP A 105 19.98 -0.34 19.69
N LEU A 106 19.18 -0.81 18.73
CA LEU A 106 18.20 -1.88 18.95
C LEU A 106 18.72 -3.25 18.50
N THR A 107 18.31 -4.29 19.22
CA THR A 107 18.60 -5.67 18.81
C THR A 107 17.78 -6.06 17.56
N PRO A 108 18.24 -7.05 16.76
CA PRO A 108 17.49 -7.54 15.61
C PRO A 108 16.06 -7.98 15.95
N ASP A 109 15.84 -8.54 17.14
CA ASP A 109 14.52 -8.97 17.60
C ASP A 109 13.59 -7.78 17.87
N GLN A 110 14.10 -6.72 18.50
CA GLN A 110 13.34 -5.49 18.75
C GLN A 110 12.94 -4.82 17.42
N ILE A 111 13.86 -4.79 16.45
CA ILE A 111 13.59 -4.28 15.10
C ILE A 111 12.48 -5.10 14.43
N LYS A 112 12.55 -6.43 14.55
CA LYS A 112 11.53 -7.34 14.00
C LYS A 112 10.15 -7.10 14.61
N VAL A 113 10.07 -6.86 15.93
CA VAL A 113 8.81 -6.49 16.60
C VAL A 113 8.23 -5.22 15.99
N LEU A 114 9.00 -4.13 15.91
CA LEU A 114 8.53 -2.85 15.35
C LEU A 114 8.10 -2.99 13.88
N LYS A 115 8.90 -3.66 13.05
CA LYS A 115 8.55 -3.94 11.64
C LYS A 115 7.26 -4.73 11.53
N SER A 116 7.03 -5.71 12.40
CA SER A 116 5.82 -6.53 12.39
C SER A 116 4.55 -5.71 12.68
N TYR A 117 4.60 -4.77 13.63
CA TYR A 117 3.47 -3.91 13.98
C TYR A 117 3.17 -2.88 12.92
N ARG A 118 4.20 -2.29 12.31
CA ARG A 118 4.03 -1.42 11.13
C ARG A 118 3.37 -2.17 9.98
N LYS A 119 3.81 -3.39 9.68
CA LYS A 119 3.16 -4.24 8.66
C LYS A 119 1.69 -4.51 8.99
N LYS A 120 1.35 -4.83 10.25
CA LYS A 120 -0.04 -5.00 10.69
C LYS A 120 -0.88 -3.73 10.49
N LEU A 121 -0.33 -2.56 10.81
CA LEU A 121 -0.97 -1.26 10.58
C LEU A 121 -1.29 -1.06 9.08
N LEU A 122 -0.32 -1.27 8.19
CA LEU A 122 -0.50 -1.12 6.74
C LEU A 122 -1.55 -2.10 6.18
N ILE A 123 -1.58 -3.34 6.69
CA ILE A 123 -2.59 -4.33 6.32
C ILE A 123 -4.00 -3.86 6.71
N GLU A 124 -4.19 -3.38 7.95
CA GLU A 124 -5.50 -2.87 8.39
C GLU A 124 -5.90 -1.59 7.63
N ALA A 125 -4.96 -0.68 7.36
CA ALA A 125 -5.23 0.51 6.55
C ALA A 125 -5.68 0.14 5.13
N SER A 126 -5.01 -0.83 4.50
CA SER A 126 -5.38 -1.35 3.18
C SER A 126 -6.76 -2.01 3.19
N ARG A 127 -7.08 -2.83 4.20
CA ARG A 127 -8.41 -3.45 4.36
C ARG A 127 -9.50 -2.39 4.51
N PHE A 128 -9.28 -1.40 5.38
CA PHE A 128 -10.23 -0.31 5.60
C PHE A 128 -10.48 0.50 4.34
N ALA A 129 -9.42 0.89 3.63
CA ALA A 129 -9.54 1.68 2.42
C ALA A 129 -10.31 0.92 1.33
N LYS A 130 -10.10 -0.40 1.19
CA LYS A 130 -10.85 -1.28 0.26
C LYS A 130 -12.33 -1.34 0.62
N ALA A 131 -12.64 -1.55 1.90
CA ALA A 131 -14.02 -1.60 2.38
C ALA A 131 -14.76 -0.28 2.15
N ARG A 132 -14.05 0.86 2.23
CA ARG A 132 -14.61 2.19 2.00
C ARG A 132 -14.83 2.51 0.51
N SER A 133 -14.12 1.85 -0.40
CA SER A 133 -14.11 2.17 -1.83
C SER A 133 -14.43 0.93 -2.70
N PRO A 134 -15.61 0.30 -2.56
CA PRO A 134 -15.91 -0.96 -3.23
C PRO A 134 -15.85 -0.85 -4.76
N ILE A 135 -16.32 0.26 -5.33
CA ILE A 135 -16.27 0.51 -6.78
C ILE A 135 -14.81 0.56 -7.27
N PHE A 136 -13.95 1.29 -6.56
CA PHE A 136 -12.54 1.39 -6.95
C PHE A 136 -11.79 0.07 -6.73
N ALA A 137 -12.14 -0.69 -5.70
CA ALA A 137 -11.59 -2.04 -5.51
C ALA A 137 -11.96 -2.97 -6.67
N LEU A 138 -13.22 -2.96 -7.13
CA LEU A 138 -13.66 -3.69 -8.31
C LEU A 138 -12.88 -3.26 -9.57
N PHE A 139 -12.72 -1.94 -9.76
CA PHE A 139 -11.93 -1.40 -10.87
C PHE A 139 -10.50 -1.93 -10.88
N LEU A 140 -9.83 -1.99 -9.71
CA LEU A 140 -8.47 -2.53 -9.62
C LEU A 140 -8.39 -4.03 -9.96
N GLU A 141 -9.37 -4.83 -9.55
CA GLU A 141 -9.39 -6.26 -9.88
C GLU A 141 -9.63 -6.48 -11.39
N ILE A 142 -10.49 -5.67 -12.01
CA ILE A 142 -10.69 -5.67 -13.47
C ILE A 142 -9.38 -5.28 -14.17
N LEU A 143 -8.70 -4.23 -13.71
CA LEU A 143 -7.43 -3.79 -14.31
C LEU A 143 -6.35 -4.87 -14.24
N LYS A 144 -6.22 -5.57 -13.10
CA LYS A 144 -5.30 -6.70 -12.97
C LYS A 144 -5.62 -7.82 -13.94
N ALA A 145 -6.90 -8.18 -14.08
CA ALA A 145 -7.33 -9.21 -15.03
C ALA A 145 -6.96 -8.83 -16.47
N VAL A 146 -7.17 -7.57 -16.87
CA VAL A 146 -6.78 -7.06 -18.19
C VAL A 146 -5.27 -7.16 -18.42
N LEU A 147 -4.45 -6.80 -17.43
CA LEU A 147 -2.99 -6.90 -17.53
C LEU A 147 -2.50 -8.35 -17.65
N ILE A 148 -3.13 -9.29 -16.93
CA ILE A 148 -2.83 -10.72 -17.01
C ILE A 148 -3.17 -11.23 -18.42
N ILE A 149 -4.34 -10.90 -18.95
CA ILE A 149 -4.74 -11.25 -20.32
C ILE A 149 -3.73 -10.68 -21.32
N LYS A 150 -3.38 -9.39 -21.22
CA LYS A 150 -2.41 -8.76 -22.11
C LYS A 150 -1.05 -9.45 -22.07
N LYS A 151 -0.60 -9.90 -20.89
CA LYS A 151 0.65 -10.65 -20.74
C LYS A 151 0.55 -12.09 -21.29
N ALA A 152 -0.63 -12.71 -21.23
CA ALA A 152 -0.85 -14.04 -21.80
C ALA A 152 -0.92 -14.00 -23.34
N PHE A 153 -1.42 -12.90 -23.91
CA PHE A 153 -1.54 -12.70 -25.36
C PHE A 153 -0.41 -11.85 -25.97
N SER A 154 0.59 -11.43 -25.18
CA SER A 154 1.77 -10.81 -25.76
C SER A 154 2.48 -11.84 -26.63
N PRO A 155 2.76 -11.54 -27.90
CA PRO A 155 3.38 -12.49 -28.81
C PRO A 155 4.67 -13.01 -28.17
N ILE A 156 4.86 -14.33 -28.22
CA ILE A 156 6.13 -14.95 -27.83
C ILE A 156 7.19 -14.30 -28.72
N PRO A 157 8.24 -13.68 -28.14
CA PRO A 157 9.29 -13.06 -28.95
C PRO A 157 9.82 -14.11 -29.92
N SER A 158 9.97 -13.73 -31.19
CA SER A 158 10.41 -14.68 -32.20
C SER A 158 11.80 -15.22 -31.82
N PRO A 159 12.16 -16.45 -32.23
CA PRO A 159 13.50 -16.98 -31.99
C PRO A 159 14.61 -16.06 -32.52
N GLU A 160 14.35 -15.33 -33.61
CA GLU A 160 15.28 -14.36 -34.19
C GLU A 160 15.51 -13.14 -33.28
N ASP A 161 14.47 -12.60 -32.65
CA ASP A 161 14.59 -11.49 -31.69
C ASP A 161 15.38 -11.90 -30.45
N SER A 162 15.17 -13.13 -29.98
CA SER A 162 15.88 -13.70 -28.82
C SER A 162 17.35 -13.99 -29.14
N ALA A 163 17.66 -14.44 -30.37
CA ALA A 163 19.02 -14.66 -30.83
C ALA A 163 19.79 -13.35 -31.07
N MET A 164 19.12 -12.31 -31.56
CA MET A 164 19.71 -10.97 -31.71
C MET A 164 20.01 -10.32 -30.35
N GLU A 165 19.19 -10.54 -29.33
CA GLU A 165 19.43 -10.03 -27.96
C GLU A 165 20.66 -10.67 -27.29
N ILE A 166 20.93 -11.96 -27.52
CA ILE A 166 22.04 -12.71 -26.92
C ILE A 166 23.39 -12.42 -27.61
N SER A 167 23.37 -12.11 -28.91
CA SER A 167 24.59 -11.88 -29.72
C SER A 167 25.21 -10.49 -29.55
N ILE A 168 24.51 -9.53 -28.93
CA ILE A 168 25.03 -8.17 -28.72
C ILE A 168 25.81 -8.14 -27.40
N PRO A 169 27.15 -7.97 -27.42
CA PRO A 169 27.94 -7.84 -26.20
C PRO A 169 27.43 -6.67 -25.36
N ARG A 170 27.34 -6.85 -24.03
CA ARG A 170 26.86 -5.81 -23.10
C ARG A 170 27.58 -4.46 -23.26
N ALA A 171 28.83 -4.47 -23.75
CA ALA A 171 29.61 -3.28 -24.08
C ALA A 171 28.98 -2.43 -25.22
N ILE A 172 28.47 -3.07 -26.27
CA ILE A 172 27.82 -2.39 -27.42
C ILE A 172 26.46 -1.82 -27.02
N ARG A 173 25.75 -2.49 -26.09
CA ARG A 173 24.45 -2.02 -25.59
C ARG A 173 24.60 -0.69 -24.81
N ARG A 174 25.62 -0.56 -23.95
CA ARG A 174 25.89 0.70 -23.23
C ARG A 174 26.26 1.86 -24.14
N ALA A 175 27.07 1.62 -25.17
CA ALA A 175 27.47 2.65 -26.13
C ALA A 175 26.27 3.21 -26.91
N ARG A 176 25.36 2.35 -27.36
CA ARG A 176 24.15 2.77 -28.10
C ARG A 176 23.25 3.71 -27.29
N ASP A 177 23.08 3.43 -26.00
CA ASP A 177 22.26 4.26 -25.13
C ASP A 177 22.93 5.61 -24.81
N THR A 178 24.26 5.69 -24.86
CA THR A 178 25.00 6.96 -24.72
C THR A 178 24.84 7.85 -25.96
N TYR A 179 25.00 7.30 -27.17
CA TYR A 179 24.83 8.06 -28.42
C TYR A 179 23.38 8.53 -28.68
N ARG A 180 22.38 7.83 -28.13
CA ARG A 180 20.97 8.21 -28.26
C ARG A 180 20.58 9.41 -27.39
N LEU A 181 21.36 9.74 -26.36
CA LEU A 181 21.12 10.89 -25.49
C LEU A 181 21.70 12.19 -26.06
N ASP A 182 22.84 12.13 -26.77
CA ASP A 182 23.46 13.31 -27.39
C ASP A 182 22.67 13.83 -28.60
N THR A 183 21.91 12.97 -29.28
CA THR A 183 21.12 13.36 -30.46
C THR A 183 19.77 14.01 -30.11
N MET A 184 19.42 14.11 -28.83
CA MET A 184 18.18 14.75 -28.36
C MET A 184 18.40 16.12 -27.68
N GLN A 185 19.63 16.66 -27.69
CA GLN A 185 19.96 17.99 -27.15
C GLN A 185 20.14 19.10 -28.21
N ILE A 186 19.61 18.91 -29.43
CA ILE A 186 19.58 19.94 -30.49
C ILE A 186 18.14 20.41 -30.72
#